data_AF-A0A9D4VQE8-F1
#
_entry.id   AF-A0A9D4VQE8-F1
#
_cell.length_a   1.000
_cell.length_b   1.000
_cell.length_c   1.000
_cell.angle_alpha   90.00
_cell.angle_beta   90.00
_cell.angle_gamma   90.00
#
_symmetry.space_group_name_H-M   'P 1'
#
loop_
_entity.id
_entity.type
_entity.pdbx_description
1 polymer ?
#
loop_
_entity_poly.entity_id
_entity_poly.type
_entity_poly.pdbx_seq_one_letter_code
_entity_poly.pdbx_strand_id
1 'polypeptide(L)'
;FIAVIVAVSVASAELQRFDHPSVKADVSLSFLVIGDWGRKGTYNQSQVSFQMGRVVDELNIDFVVSTGDNFYDDGLTGINDPAFQYSFSDIYTTKNLQKQWYNGNHDYRGMLKLN
;
A
#
# COMPACT_ATOMS: atom_id res chain seq x y z
N PHE A 1 10.75 -47.26 29.74
CA PHE A 1 10.79 -45.80 29.98
C PHE A 1 10.80 -45.10 28.64
N ILE A 2 9.79 -44.28 28.33
CA ILE A 2 9.74 -43.47 27.10
C ILE A 2 10.11 -42.04 27.51
N ALA A 3 11.19 -41.51 26.94
CA ALA A 3 11.57 -40.12 27.10
C ALA A 3 10.85 -39.29 26.03
N VAL A 4 10.10 -38.27 26.46
CA VAL A 4 9.50 -37.28 25.56
C VAL A 4 10.42 -36.06 25.55
N ILE A 5 10.99 -35.77 24.38
CA ILE A 5 11.77 -34.55 24.16
C ILE A 5 10.80 -33.48 23.67
N VAL A 6 10.61 -32.43 24.48
CA VAL A 6 9.89 -31.23 24.06
C VAL A 6 10.92 -30.28 23.44
N ALA A 7 10.88 -30.13 22.12
CA ALA A 7 11.63 -29.09 21.43
C ALA A 7 10.83 -27.77 21.50
N VAL A 8 11.38 -26.76 22.16
CA VAL A 8 10.86 -25.39 22.12
C VAL A 8 11.50 -24.68 20.93
N SER A 9 10.72 -24.38 19.90
CA SER A 9 11.17 -23.49 18.82
C SER A 9 10.97 -22.04 19.26
N VAL A 10 12.05 -21.26 19.24
CA VAL A 10 11.96 -19.81 19.43
C VAL A 10 11.55 -19.21 18.09
N ALA A 11 10.35 -18.64 18.01
CA ALA A 11 9.93 -17.89 16.83
C ALA A 11 10.64 -16.52 16.84
N SER A 12 11.57 -16.30 15.92
CA SER A 12 12.10 -14.97 15.64
C SER A 12 11.23 -14.34 14.56
N ALA A 13 10.54 -13.25 14.91
CA ALA A 13 9.84 -12.41 13.94
C ALA A 13 10.66 -11.13 13.77
N GLU A 14 11.52 -11.10 12.76
CA GLU A 14 12.18 -9.86 12.35
C GLU A 14 11.26 -9.11 11.38
N LEU A 15 10.93 -7.87 11.70
CA LEU A 15 10.26 -6.98 10.76
C LEU A 15 11.21 -6.67 9.62
N GLN A 16 10.74 -6.87 8.38
CA GLN A 16 11.49 -6.46 7.21
C GLN A 16 11.75 -4.95 7.29
N ARG A 17 13.04 -4.58 7.32
CA ARG A 17 13.46 -3.19 7.22
C ARG A 17 13.61 -2.83 5.76
N PHE A 18 13.13 -1.64 5.40
CA PHE A 18 13.31 -1.08 4.07
C PHE A 18 14.16 0.18 4.22
N ASP A 19 15.30 0.20 3.53
CA ASP A 19 16.10 1.41 3.45
C ASP A 19 15.43 2.38 2.47
N HIS A 20 15.05 3.56 2.98
CA HIS A 20 14.52 4.63 2.15
C HIS A 20 15.54 5.79 2.16
N PRO A 21 16.44 5.88 1.15
CA PRO A 21 17.40 6.96 1.09
C PRO A 21 16.66 8.29 0.93
N SER A 22 16.77 9.17 1.92
CA SER A 22 16.13 10.49 1.84
C SER A 22 16.78 11.30 0.73
N VAL A 23 15.95 11.72 -0.23
CA VAL A 23 16.33 12.68 -1.28
C VAL A 23 16.20 14.14 -0.81
N LYS A 24 15.75 14.37 0.42
CA LYS A 24 15.50 15.71 0.96
C LYS A 24 16.70 16.23 1.73
N ALA A 25 16.94 17.53 1.61
CA ALA A 25 18.08 18.19 2.25
C ALA A 25 18.01 18.16 3.79
N ASP A 26 16.80 18.10 4.35
CA ASP A 26 16.54 18.06 5.79
C ASP A 26 16.44 16.64 6.36
N VAL A 27 16.64 15.62 5.52
CA VAL A 27 16.52 14.20 5.89
C VAL A 27 15.13 13.84 6.45
N SER A 28 14.11 14.66 6.18
CA SER A 28 12.74 14.37 6.60
C SER A 28 12.15 13.21 5.79
N LEU A 29 11.14 12.57 6.38
CA LEU A 29 10.32 11.56 5.74
C LEU A 29 8.87 12.04 5.75
N SER A 30 8.24 12.05 4.59
CA SER A 30 6.83 12.42 4.45
C SER A 30 6.11 11.41 3.57
N PHE A 31 5.00 10.88 4.07
CA PHE A 31 4.20 9.88 3.38
C PHE A 31 2.73 10.23 3.48
N LEU A 32 1.94 9.74 2.51
CA LEU A 32 0.48 9.79 2.59
C LEU A 32 -0.06 8.52 3.22
N VAL A 33 -1.18 8.65 3.91
CA VAL A 33 -1.95 7.51 4.44
C VAL A 33 -3.35 7.58 3.85
N ILE A 34 -3.82 6.47 3.28
CA ILE A 34 -5.15 6.34 2.71
C ILE A 34 -5.76 4.98 3.11
N GLY A 35 -7.08 4.93 3.28
CA GLY A 35 -7.82 3.69 3.53
C GLY A 35 -9.13 3.71 2.75
N ASP A 36 -9.74 2.53 2.62
CA ASP A 36 -11.14 2.41 2.22
C ASP A 36 -11.46 3.07 0.86
N TRP A 37 -10.65 2.83 -0.18
CA TRP A 37 -10.65 3.72 -1.35
C TRP A 37 -11.17 3.11 -2.67
N GLY A 38 -10.93 1.84 -2.99
CA GLY A 38 -11.11 1.37 -4.38
C GLY A 38 -12.55 1.11 -4.77
N ARG A 39 -13.15 2.08 -5.47
CA ARG A 39 -14.53 2.05 -5.94
C ARG A 39 -14.67 2.61 -7.36
N LYS A 40 -13.73 2.31 -8.25
CA LYS A 40 -13.78 2.68 -9.68
C LYS A 40 -14.01 4.19 -9.92
N GLY A 41 -13.44 5.04 -9.06
CA GLY A 41 -13.58 6.50 -9.13
C GLY A 41 -14.84 7.06 -8.47
N THR A 42 -15.74 6.21 -7.97
CA THR A 42 -16.98 6.62 -7.29
C THR A 42 -16.73 6.95 -5.80
N TYR A 43 -17.76 7.39 -5.07
CA TYR A 43 -17.67 7.78 -3.65
C TYR A 43 -16.54 8.76 -3.33
N ASN A 44 -16.38 9.77 -4.18
CA ASN A 44 -15.34 10.78 -4.10
C ASN A 44 -13.90 10.29 -4.31
N GLN A 45 -13.69 9.03 -4.69
CA GLN A 45 -12.34 8.47 -4.88
C GLN A 45 -11.52 9.30 -5.89
N SER A 46 -12.11 9.70 -7.01
CA SER A 46 -11.41 10.54 -8.01
C SER A 46 -11.08 11.93 -7.48
N GLN A 47 -11.95 12.52 -6.67
CA GLN A 47 -11.71 13.82 -6.02
C GLN A 47 -10.57 13.72 -4.99
N VAL A 48 -10.53 12.64 -4.21
CA VAL A 48 -9.44 12.36 -3.26
C VAL A 48 -8.12 12.18 -4.02
N SER A 49 -8.10 11.38 -5.09
CA SER A 49 -6.93 11.20 -5.96
C SER A 49 -6.40 12.54 -6.50
N PHE A 50 -7.29 13.41 -6.96
CA PHE A 50 -6.91 14.75 -7.41
C PHE A 50 -6.23 15.58 -6.31
N GLN A 51 -6.74 15.55 -5.08
CA GLN A 51 -6.10 16.26 -3.96
C GLN A 51 -4.78 15.61 -3.55
N MET A 52 -4.70 14.28 -3.55
CA MET A 52 -3.45 13.57 -3.31
C MET A 52 -2.38 14.01 -4.30
N GLY A 53 -2.71 14.10 -5.60
CA GLY A 53 -1.79 14.59 -6.63
C GLY A 53 -1.20 15.97 -6.29
N ARG A 54 -2.03 16.92 -5.85
CA ARG A 54 -1.59 18.25 -5.41
C ARG A 54 -0.68 18.21 -4.19
N VAL A 55 -1.04 17.39 -3.19
CA VAL A 55 -0.27 17.27 -1.96
C VAL A 55 1.10 16.63 -2.22
N VAL A 56 1.17 15.64 -3.10
CA VAL A 56 2.44 15.01 -3.46
C VAL A 56 3.39 15.98 -4.15
N ASP A 57 2.85 16.85 -5.01
CA ASP A 57 3.62 17.91 -5.68
C ASP A 57 4.15 18.95 -4.68
N GLU A 58 3.29 19.39 -3.76
CA GLU A 58 3.60 20.47 -2.82
C GLU A 58 4.56 20.04 -1.70
N LEU A 59 4.37 18.84 -1.16
CA LEU A 59 5.09 18.36 0.04
C LEU A 59 6.23 17.41 -0.27
N ASN A 60 6.49 17.11 -1.55
CA ASN A 60 7.51 16.16 -1.98
C ASN A 60 7.38 14.81 -1.24
N ILE A 61 6.22 14.16 -1.41
CA ILE A 61 5.90 12.90 -0.73
C ILE A 61 6.80 11.75 -1.24
N ASP A 62 7.27 10.93 -0.30
CA ASP A 62 8.22 9.84 -0.53
C ASP A 62 7.52 8.54 -0.96
N PHE A 63 6.44 8.17 -0.25
CA PHE A 63 5.64 6.98 -0.51
C PHE A 63 4.20 7.12 0.01
N VAL A 64 3.35 6.14 -0.32
CA VAL A 64 1.97 6.05 0.16
C VAL A 64 1.80 4.77 0.99
N VAL A 65 1.09 4.88 2.10
CA VAL A 65 0.67 3.74 2.92
C VAL A 65 -0.84 3.58 2.78
N SER A 66 -1.28 2.43 2.30
CA SER A 66 -2.69 2.05 2.36
C SER A 66 -2.96 1.30 3.67
N THR A 67 -4.01 1.66 4.40
CA THR A 67 -4.42 0.97 5.64
C THR A 67 -5.27 -0.27 5.40
N GLY A 68 -5.74 -0.51 4.16
CA GLY A 68 -6.57 -1.65 3.81
C GLY A 68 -7.85 -1.24 3.09
N ASP A 69 -8.71 -2.23 2.83
CA ASP A 69 -9.97 -2.05 2.11
C ASP A 69 -9.76 -1.40 0.74
N ASN A 70 -8.79 -1.94 0.01
CA ASN A 70 -8.32 -1.36 -1.24
C ASN A 70 -9.29 -1.57 -2.40
N PHE A 71 -10.12 -2.62 -2.39
CA PHE A 71 -10.98 -2.97 -3.52
C PHE A 71 -12.36 -3.45 -3.04
N TYR A 72 -13.38 -2.62 -3.22
CA TYR A 72 -14.75 -2.94 -2.85
C TYR A 72 -15.58 -3.50 -4.02
N ASP A 73 -16.59 -4.33 -3.76
CA ASP A 73 -17.03 -4.79 -2.42
C ASP A 73 -16.32 -6.08 -1.95
N ASP A 74 -15.85 -6.91 -2.88
CA ASP A 74 -15.39 -8.29 -2.61
C ASP A 74 -13.87 -8.52 -2.78
N GLY A 75 -13.08 -7.44 -2.86
CA GLY A 75 -11.65 -7.54 -3.15
C GLY A 75 -11.32 -7.85 -4.61
N LEU A 76 -10.08 -8.28 -4.85
CA LEU A 76 -9.64 -8.78 -6.16
C LEU A 76 -9.79 -10.31 -6.24
N THR A 77 -10.22 -10.81 -7.40
CA THR A 77 -10.33 -12.25 -7.69
C THR A 77 -9.01 -12.89 -8.12
N GLY A 78 -8.00 -12.10 -8.48
CA GLY A 78 -6.67 -12.57 -8.87
C GLY A 78 -5.78 -11.47 -9.41
N ILE A 79 -4.56 -11.84 -9.84
CA ILE A 79 -3.54 -10.89 -10.32
C ILE A 79 -3.94 -10.13 -11.60
N ASN A 80 -4.91 -10.67 -12.35
CA ASN A 80 -5.39 -10.10 -13.61
C ASN A 80 -6.81 -9.50 -13.45
N ASP A 81 -7.26 -9.27 -12.22
CA ASP A 81 -8.59 -8.72 -12.00
C ASP A 81 -8.66 -7.27 -12.52
N PRO A 82 -9.59 -6.96 -13.44
CA PRO A 82 -9.71 -5.61 -14.01
C PRO A 82 -10.08 -4.54 -12.97
N ALA A 83 -10.60 -4.93 -11.79
CA ALA A 83 -10.84 -4.01 -10.68
C ALA A 83 -9.55 -3.31 -10.22
N PHE A 84 -8.38 -3.95 -10.39
CA PHE A 84 -7.10 -3.28 -10.13
C PHE A 84 -6.92 -2.06 -11.04
N GLN A 85 -7.13 -2.24 -12.35
CA GLN A 85 -7.02 -1.14 -13.31
C GLN A 85 -8.05 -0.05 -13.00
N TYR A 86 -9.33 -0.42 -12.88
CA TYR A 86 -10.42 0.55 -12.75
C TYR A 86 -10.41 1.30 -11.42
N SER A 87 -9.99 0.65 -10.33
CA SER A 87 -9.99 1.26 -8.99
C SER A 87 -8.65 1.82 -8.58
N PHE A 88 -7.53 1.46 -9.22
CA PHE A 88 -6.21 1.96 -8.86
C PHE A 88 -5.53 2.68 -10.03
N SER A 89 -5.13 1.95 -11.08
CA SER A 89 -4.30 2.49 -12.16
C SER A 89 -4.94 3.66 -12.91
N ASP A 90 -6.25 3.58 -13.19
CA ASP A 90 -6.99 4.63 -13.91
C ASP A 90 -7.37 5.81 -12.99
N ILE A 91 -7.27 5.65 -11.67
CA ILE A 91 -7.67 6.66 -10.68
C ILE A 91 -6.49 7.49 -10.19
N TYR A 92 -5.38 6.84 -9.83
CA TYR A 92 -4.19 7.49 -9.25
C TYR A 92 -3.13 7.78 -10.31
N THR A 93 -3.50 8.57 -11.32
CA THR A 93 -2.72 8.77 -12.55
C THR A 93 -1.69 9.91 -12.48
N THR A 94 -1.71 10.72 -11.42
CA THR A 94 -0.77 11.86 -11.31
C THR A 94 0.67 11.37 -11.36
N LYS A 95 1.50 12.01 -12.18
CA LYS A 95 2.90 11.60 -12.41
C LYS A 95 3.71 11.47 -11.13
N ASN A 96 3.58 12.42 -10.21
CA ASN A 96 4.32 12.39 -8.95
C ASN A 96 3.70 11.43 -7.92
N LEU A 97 2.49 10.92 -8.15
CA LEU A 97 1.86 9.87 -7.34
C LEU A 97 2.30 8.45 -7.76
N GLN A 98 3.08 8.33 -8.85
CA GLN A 98 3.78 7.10 -9.25
C GLN A 98 4.99 6.85 -8.33
N LYS A 99 4.68 6.56 -7.06
CA LYS A 99 5.62 6.30 -5.96
C LYS A 99 5.43 4.88 -5.45
N GLN A 100 6.26 4.46 -4.49
CA GLN A 100 6.02 3.19 -3.80
C GLN A 100 4.73 3.27 -2.98
N TRP A 101 3.87 2.26 -3.14
CA TRP A 101 2.71 2.03 -2.28
C TRP A 101 2.99 0.83 -1.37
N TYR A 102 2.71 0.98 -0.07
CA TYR A 102 2.74 -0.10 0.91
C TYR A 102 1.32 -0.43 1.33
N ASN A 103 0.94 -1.71 1.22
CA ASN A 103 -0.42 -2.14 1.53
C ASN A 103 -0.52 -2.71 2.95
N GLY A 104 -1.58 -2.29 3.65
CA GLY A 104 -2.00 -2.82 4.95
C GLY A 104 -2.57 -4.24 4.84
N ASN A 105 -2.95 -4.79 5.99
CA ASN A 105 -3.20 -6.22 6.17
C ASN A 105 -4.43 -6.81 5.45
N HIS A 106 -5.35 -5.98 4.93
CA HIS A 106 -6.64 -6.47 4.44
C HIS A 106 -6.59 -7.15 3.05
N ASP A 107 -5.58 -6.85 2.23
CA ASP A 107 -5.45 -7.43 0.87
C ASP A 107 -4.49 -8.62 0.79
N TYR A 108 -4.11 -9.20 1.93
CA TYR A 108 -3.15 -10.31 2.02
C TYR A 108 -3.58 -11.63 1.36
N ARG A 109 -4.73 -11.68 0.68
CA ARG A 109 -5.02 -12.79 -0.25
C ARG A 109 -4.28 -12.68 -1.58
N GLY A 110 -3.62 -11.55 -1.87
CA GLY A 110 -2.74 -11.40 -3.03
C GLY A 110 -1.56 -10.50 -2.71
N MET A 111 -0.40 -11.09 -2.39
CA MET A 111 0.86 -10.36 -2.41
C MET A 111 1.11 -9.83 -3.83
N LEU A 112 0.77 -8.57 -4.07
CA LEU A 112 1.26 -7.81 -5.22
C LEU A 112 2.28 -6.81 -4.68
N LYS A 113 3.56 -7.08 -4.94
CA LYS A 113 4.52 -6.00 -5.07
C LYS A 113 4.07 -5.21 -6.29
N LEU A 114 3.59 -3.99 -6.06
CA LEU A 114 3.33 -3.03 -7.13
C LEU A 114 4.69 -2.50 -7.55
N ASN A 115 5.14 -2.95 -8.71
CA ASN A 115 6.39 -2.53 -9.35
C ASN A 115 6.18 -1.22 -10.10
#